data_AF-A0A382VTK9-F1
#
_entry.id   AF-A0A382VTK9-F1
#
_cell.length_a   1.000
_cell.length_b   1.000
_cell.length_c   1.000
_cell.angle_alpha   90.00
_cell.angle_beta   90.00
_cell.angle_gamma   90.00
#
_symmetry.space_group_name_H-M   'P 1'
#
loop_
_entity.id
_entity.type
_entity.pdbx_description
1 polymer ?
#
loop_
_entity_poly.entity_id
_entity_poly.type
_entity_poly.pdbx_seq_one_letter_code
_entity_poly.pdbx_strand_id
1 'polypeptide(L)' 'MREFNALGAYPQPKERVVGPDIRTIKNKIIASYRDERYYDGERNNGYGGYKY' A
#
# COMPACT_ATOMS: atom_id res chain seq x y z
N MET A 1 -1.59 15.63 -35.26
CA MET A 1 -1.85 16.11 -33.88
C MET A 1 -0.59 15.82 -33.07
N ARG A 2 -0.06 16.77 -32.28
CA ARG A 2 1.10 16.48 -31.42
C ARG A 2 0.63 15.71 -30.19
N GLU A 3 1.39 14.70 -29.78
CA GLU A 3 1.14 14.00 -28.52
C GLU A 3 1.37 14.95 -27.34
N PHE A 4 0.49 14.90 -26.35
CA PHE A 4 0.55 15.74 -25.15
C PHE A 4 0.27 14.88 -23.91
N ASN A 5 1.14 14.98 -22.90
CA ASN A 5 0.95 14.29 -21.63
C ASN A 5 0.01 15.10 -20.73
N ALA A 6 -1.28 14.75 -20.78
CA ALA A 6 -2.33 15.36 -19.95
C ALA A 6 -2.11 15.19 -18.43
N LEU A 7 -1.27 14.25 -18.02
CA LEU A 7 -1.01 13.93 -16.61
C LEU A 7 0.31 14.49 -16.08
N GLY A 8 1.10 15.17 -16.92
CA GLY A 8 2.41 15.68 -16.52
C GLY A 8 2.39 16.69 -15.37
N ALA A 9 1.26 17.41 -15.20
CA ALA A 9 1.08 18.38 -14.13
C ALA A 9 0.50 17.79 -12.83
N TYR A 10 0.07 16.52 -12.84
CA TYR A 10 -0.48 15.88 -11.65
C TYR A 10 0.65 15.43 -10.72
N PRO A 11 0.40 15.34 -9.41
CA PRO A 11 1.36 14.77 -8.47
C PRO A 11 1.77 13.38 -8.93
N GLN A 12 3.05 13.22 -9.27
CA GLN A 12 3.57 11.92 -9.65
C GLN A 12 3.66 11.04 -8.40
N PRO A 13 3.23 9.77 -8.48
CA PRO A 13 3.34 8.86 -7.35
C PRO A 13 4.81 8.77 -6.93
N LYS A 14 5.09 9.13 -5.68
CA LYS A 14 6.41 8.89 -5.08
C LYS A 14 6.61 7.40 -4.93
N GLU A 15 7.85 6.95 -5.10
CA GLU A 15 8.23 5.58 -4.78
C GLU A 15 7.81 5.29 -3.33
N ARG A 16 6.97 4.28 -3.16
CA ARG A 16 6.54 3.88 -1.83
C ARG A 16 7.73 3.18 -1.20
N VAL A 17 8.25 3.74 -0.10
CA VAL A 17 9.27 3.06 0.70
C VAL A 17 8.61 1.90 1.43
N VAL A 18 8.66 0.73 0.79
CA VAL A 18 8.27 -0.54 1.37
C VAL A 18 9.55 -1.27 1.76
N GLY A 19 9.71 -1.60 3.04
CA GLY A 19 10.82 -2.47 3.46
C GLY A 19 10.73 -3.84 2.77
N PRO A 20 11.85 -4.57 2.61
CA PRO A 20 11.79 -5.98 2.30
C PRO A 20 10.98 -6.72 3.38
N ASP A 21 10.13 -7.66 2.98
CA ASP A 21 9.39 -8.59 3.85
C ASP A 21 8.31 -8.02 4.81
N ILE A 22 7.91 -6.75 4.70
CA ILE A 22 6.84 -6.19 5.57
C ILE A 22 5.48 -6.88 5.41
N ARG A 23 5.20 -7.49 4.24
CA ARG A 23 3.92 -8.16 3.98
C ARG A 23 4.11 -9.59 3.53
N THR A 24 4.24 -10.47 4.51
CA THR A 24 4.22 -11.92 4.31
C THR A 24 2.89 -12.39 3.71
N ILE A 25 2.85 -13.60 3.15
CA ILE A 25 1.61 -14.24 2.70
C ILE A 25 0.57 -14.32 3.83
N LYS A 26 1.01 -14.57 5.07
CA LYS A 26 0.13 -14.59 6.24
C LYS A 26 -0.57 -13.24 6.44
N ASN A 27 0.17 -12.13 6.33
CA ASN A 27 -0.38 -10.78 6.46
C ASN A 27 -1.41 -10.49 5.35
N LYS A 28 -1.19 -11.00 4.13
CA LYS A 28 -2.14 -10.88 3.01
C LYS A 28 -3.43 -11.67 3.25
N ILE A 29 -3.31 -12.87 3.82
CA ILE A 29 -4.47 -13.71 4.19
C ILE A 29 -5.27 -13.03 5.30
N ILE A 30 -4.61 -12.51 6.34
CA ILE A 30 -5.31 -11.78 7.41
C ILE A 30 -6.02 -10.54 6.84
N ALA A 31 -5.38 -9.83 5.91
CA ALA A 31 -5.98 -8.65 5.29
C ALA A 31 -7.25 -8.94 4.47
N SER A 32 -7.42 -10.16 3.95
CA SER A 32 -8.60 -10.50 3.15
C SER A 32 -9.86 -10.67 4.00
N TYR A 33 -9.71 -11.02 5.28
CA TYR A 33 -10.84 -11.21 6.19
C TYR A 33 -11.48 -9.90 6.65
N ARG A 34 -10.73 -8.79 6.65
CA ARG A 34 -11.20 -7.47 7.12
C ARG A 34 -11.88 -7.57 8.49
N ASP A 35 -11.26 -8.32 9.39
CA ASP A 35 -11.73 -8.51 10.75
C ASP A 35 -10.96 -7.57 11.70
N GLU A 36 -11.16 -7.73 13.01
CA GLU A 36 -10.44 -6.99 14.05
C GLU A 36 -8.92 -7.02 13.84
N ARG A 37 -8.35 -8.11 13.31
CA ARG A 37 -6.90 -8.20 13.08
C ARG A 37 -6.42 -7.34 11.91
N TYR A 38 -7.32 -6.97 11.00
CA TYR A 38 -7.06 -6.03 9.92
C TYR A 38 -7.15 -4.58 10.39
N TYR A 39 -8.17 -4.25 11.19
CA TYR A 39 -8.43 -2.88 11.64
C TYR A 39 -7.64 -2.48 12.89
N ASP A 40 -7.61 -3.35 13.88
CA ASP A 40 -7.07 -3.10 15.23
C ASP A 40 -5.83 -3.98 15.55
N GLY A 41 -5.50 -4.94 14.69
CA GLY A 41 -4.33 -5.80 14.83
C GLY A 41 -3.02 -5.15 14.37
N GLU A 42 -2.01 -5.98 14.08
CA GLU A 42 -0.71 -5.45 13.62
C GLU A 42 -0.85 -4.62 12.34
N ARG A 43 -0.12 -3.50 12.27
CA ARG A 43 -0.10 -2.60 11.09
C ARG A 43 0.24 -3.30 9.78
N ASN A 44 1.00 -4.39 9.84
CA ASN A 44 1.38 -5.17 8.67
C ASN A 44 0.20 -5.98 8.08
N ASN A 45 -0.80 -6.31 8.91
CA ASN A 45 -2.04 -6.96 8.46
C ASN A 45 -2.92 -5.96 7.70
N GLY A 46 -3.07 -4.77 8.27
CA GLY A 46 -3.93 -3.70 7.77
C GLY A 46 -3.36 -2.97 6.54
N TYR A 47 -3.07 -1.69 6.72
CA TYR A 47 -2.63 -0.79 5.66
C TYR A 47 -1.24 -1.12 5.09
N GLY A 48 -0.63 -2.25 5.39
CA GLY A 48 0.62 -2.68 4.76
C GLY A 48 1.86 -2.02 5.36
N GLY A 49 1.80 -1.67 6.65
CA GLY A 49 2.98 -1.19 7.37
C GLY A 49 3.49 0.18 6.93
N TYR A 50 2.65 1.04 6.33
CA TYR A 50 3.06 2.41 6.02
C TYR A 50 3.58 3.11 7.29
N LYS A 51 4.84 3.52 7.25
CA LYS A 51 5.36 4.55 8.13
C LYS A 51 4.79 5.87 7.62
N TYR A 52 3.97 6.51 8.45
CA TYR A 52 3.59 7.92 8.27
C TYR A 52 4.74 8.79 8.76
#